data_AF-A0A519SME0-F1
#
_entry.id   AF-A0A519SME0-F1
#
_cell.length_a   1.000
_cell.length_b   1.000
_cell.length_c   1.000
_cell.angle_alpha   90.00
_cell.angle_beta   90.00
_cell.angle_gamma   90.00
#
_symmetry.space_group_name_H-M   'P 1'
#
loop_
_entity.id
_entity.type
_entity.pdbx_description
1 polymer ?
#
loop_
_entity_poly.entity_id
_entity_poly.type
_entity_poly.pdbx_seq_one_letter_code
_entity_poly.pdbx_strand_id
1 'polypeptide(L)' 'MATETLNFNTMIGPYQAKLKAYAMGFTNDEENAADLLQDTLLKAYTYFGKFKPETNFRAWL' A
#
# COMPACT_ATOMS: atom_id res chain seq x y z
N MET A 1 5.02 -27.68 -9.77
CA MET A 1 5.05 -26.77 -8.61
C MET A 1 4.15 -25.59 -8.96
N ALA A 2 3.07 -25.38 -8.22
CA ALA A 2 2.19 -24.25 -8.47
C ALA A 2 2.94 -22.95 -8.13
N THR A 3 3.07 -22.05 -9.10
CA THR A 3 3.56 -20.69 -8.86
C THR A 3 2.55 -19.98 -7.97
N GLU A 4 2.87 -19.82 -6.70
CA GLU A 4 2.05 -19.08 -5.74
C GLU A 4 1.92 -17.64 -6.24
N THR A 5 0.72 -17.29 -6.71
CA THR A 5 0.47 -16.01 -7.35
C THR A 5 0.35 -14.96 -6.25
N LEU A 6 1.34 -14.08 -6.15
CA LEU A 6 1.36 -13.02 -5.16
C LEU A 6 0.08 -12.17 -5.29
N ASN A 7 -0.65 -11.99 -4.19
CA ASN A 7 -1.92 -11.29 -4.19
C ASN A 7 -1.79 -9.94 -3.47
N PHE A 8 -2.02 -8.84 -4.20
CA PHE A 8 -1.95 -7.48 -3.66
C PHE A 8 -2.86 -7.27 -2.45
N ASN A 9 -4.12 -7.73 -2.52
CA ASN A 9 -5.12 -7.51 -1.48
C ASN A 9 -4.71 -8.16 -0.15
N THR A 10 -4.15 -9.38 -0.22
CA THR A 10 -3.62 -10.06 0.97
C THR A 10 -2.42 -9.33 1.57
N MET A 11 -1.54 -8.77 0.73
CA MET A 11 -0.34 -8.07 1.19
C MET A 11 -0.62 -6.68 1.75
N ILE A 12 -1.54 -5.92 1.14
CA ILE A 12 -1.81 -4.52 1.51
C ILE A 12 -2.69 -4.38 2.76
N GLY A 13 -3.59 -5.34 3.02
CA GLY A 13 -4.54 -5.30 4.13
C GLY A 13 -3.92 -4.92 5.48
N PRO A 14 -2.82 -5.57 5.92
CA PRO A 14 -2.14 -5.24 7.18
C PRO A 14 -1.56 -3.82 7.27
N TYR A 15 -1.39 -3.12 6.14
CA TYR A 15 -0.76 -1.80 6.09
C TYR A 15 -1.76 -0.65 5.98
N GLN A 16 -2.99 -0.88 5.52
CA GLN A 16 -3.98 0.18 5.27
C GLN A 16 -4.21 1.08 6.48
N ALA A 17 -4.36 0.51 7.69
CA ALA A 17 -4.56 1.29 8.91
C ALA A 17 -3.35 2.18 9.25
N LYS A 18 -2.12 1.68 9.03
CA LYS A 18 -0.89 2.45 9.26
C LYS A 18 -0.70 3.54 8.21
N LEU A 19 -0.98 3.23 6.94
CA LEU A 19 -0.95 4.21 5.85
C LEU A 19 -1.96 5.34 6.11
N LYS A 20 -3.18 5.02 6.58
CA LYS A 20 -4.16 6.03 6.99
C LYS A 20 -3.62 6.91 8.12
N ALA A 21 -2.99 6.32 9.13
CA ALA A 21 -2.40 7.08 10.25
C ALA A 21 -1.25 7.99 9.80
N TYR A 22 -0.40 7.53 8.87
CA TYR A 22 0.65 8.36 8.28
C TYR A 22 0.07 9.50 7.45
N ALA A 23 -0.93 9.23 6.61
CA ALA A 23 -1.60 10.25 5.82
C ALA A 23 -2.21 11.33 6.73
N MET A 24 -2.92 10.95 7.79
CA MET A 24 -3.42 11.90 8.80
C MET A 24 -2.31 12.73 9.44
N GLY A 25 -1.16 12.13 9.75
CA GLY A 25 -0.01 12.85 10.33
C GLY A 25 0.60 13.87 9.36
N PHE A 26 0.53 13.63 8.06
CA PHE A 26 1.04 14.55 7.04
C PHE A 26 0.06 15.68 6.71
N THR A 27 -1.23 15.39 6.66
CA THR A 27 -2.24 16.36 6.20
C THR A 27 -2.89 17.12 7.36
N ASN A 28 -2.98 16.50 8.54
CA ASN A 28 -3.80 16.97 9.66
C ASN A 28 -5.26 17.27 9.28
N ASP A 29 -5.75 16.60 8.24
CA ASP A 29 -7.07 16.79 7.66
C ASP A 29 -7.58 15.48 7.08
N GLU A 30 -8.84 15.13 7.39
CA GLU A 30 -9.40 13.82 7.07
C GLU A 30 -9.63 13.61 5.57
N GLU A 31 -10.10 14.64 4.86
CA GLU A 31 -10.37 14.57 3.42
C GLU A 31 -9.05 14.42 2.65
N ASN A 32 -8.08 15.28 2.94
CA ASN A 32 -6.75 15.20 2.33
C ASN A 32 -6.03 13.89 2.68
N ALA A 33 -6.21 13.35 3.89
CA ALA A 33 -5.62 12.06 4.26
C ALA A 33 -6.26 10.89 3.50
N ALA A 34 -7.57 10.94 3.28
CA ALA A 34 -8.29 9.93 2.50
C ALA A 34 -7.80 9.93 1.04
N ASP A 35 -7.64 11.10 0.45
CA ASP A 35 -7.11 11.27 -0.93
C ASP A 35 -5.67 10.77 -1.04
N LEU A 36 -4.79 11.16 -0.10
CA LEU A 36 -3.41 10.70 -0.07
C LEU A 36 -3.31 9.18 0.08
N LEU A 37 -4.14 8.57 0.93
CA LEU A 37 -4.22 7.12 1.08
C LEU A 37 -4.68 6.47 -0.23
N GLN A 38 -5.70 7.01 -0.87
CA GLN A 38 -6.22 6.50 -2.15
C GLN A 38 -5.14 6.53 -3.24
N ASP A 39 -4.45 7.66 -3.41
CA ASP A 39 -3.36 7.81 -4.38
C ASP A 39 -2.22 6.83 -4.13
N THR A 40 -1.88 6.63 -2.86
CA THR A 40 -0.84 5.68 -2.45
C THR A 40 -1.23 4.25 -2.82
N LEU A 41 -2.46 3.83 -2.49
CA LEU A 41 -2.98 2.50 -2.80
C LEU A 41 -3.11 2.28 -4.31
N LEU A 42 -3.53 3.29 -5.07
CA LEU A 42 -3.65 3.21 -6.52
C LEU A 42 -2.28 3.04 -7.19
N LYS A 43 -1.27 3.79 -6.74
CA LYS A 43 0.11 3.62 -7.21
C LYS A 43 0.65 2.23 -6.84
N ALA A 44 0.45 1.79 -5.60
CA ALA A 44 0.87 0.47 -5.17
C ALA A 44 0.22 -0.64 -6.00
N TYR A 45 -1.08 -0.56 -6.28
CA TYR A 45 -1.77 -1.52 -7.15
C TYR A 45 -1.20 -1.50 -8.58
N THR A 46 -1.02 -0.30 -9.15
CA THR A 46 -0.52 -0.11 -10.52
C THR A 46 0.90 -0.67 -10.71
N TYR A 47 1.77 -0.51 -9.71
CA TYR A 47 3.16 -0.95 -9.76
C TYR A 47 3.41 -2.32 -9.13
N PHE A 48 2.38 -3.00 -8.61
CA PHE A 48 2.54 -4.27 -7.91
C PHE A 48 3.20 -5.35 -8.77
N GLY A 49 2.96 -5.36 -10.09
CA GLY A 49 3.64 -6.29 -11.00
C GLY A 49 5.15 -6.10 -11.09
N LYS A 50 5.70 -4.99 -10.57
CA LYS A 50 7.14 -4.72 -10.47
C LYS A 50 7.71 -5.02 -9.08
N PHE A 51 6.85 -5.35 -8.10
CA PHE A 51 7.30 -5.71 -6.76
C PHE A 51 8.04 -7.04 -6.80
N LYS A 52 9.13 -7.10 -6.03
CA LYS A 52 9.99 -8.28 -5.90
C LYS A 52 9.73 -8.93 -4.54
N PRO A 53 9.16 -10.16 -4.48
CA PRO A 53 8.79 -10.82 -3.22
C PRO A 53 9.93 -10.94 -2.20
N GLU A 54 11.17 -11.00 -2.66
CA GLU A 54 12.39 -11.05 -1.84
C GLU A 54 12.73 -9.71 -1.17
N THR A 55 11.95 -8.64 -1.41
CA THR A 55 12.18 -7.30 -0.85
C THR A 55 11.15 -6.92 0.23
N ASN A 56 11.49 -5.91 1.03
CA ASN A 56 10.63 -5.45 2.11
C ASN A 56 9.42 -4.68 1.56
N PHE A 57 8.24 -5.31 1.60
CA PHE A 57 7.01 -4.70 1.12
C PHE A 57 6.65 -3.39 1.83
N ARG A 58 6.93 -3.26 3.13
CA ARG A 58 6.69 -2.01 3.88
C ARG A 58 7.54 -0.85 3.38
N ALA A 59 8.78 -1.11 2.97
CA ALA A 59 9.68 -0.08 2.47
C ALA A 59 9.41 0.27 1.00
N TRP A 60 8.76 -0.66 0.28
CA TRP A 60 8.33 -0.46 -1.10
C TRP A 60 7.03 0.36 -1.18
N LEU A 61 6.13 0.19 -0.20
CA LEU A 61 4.97 1.06 0.04
C LEU A 61 5.40 2.44 0.53
#